data_AF-A0A7S2FDX6-F1
#
_entry.id   AF-A0A7S2FDX6-F1
#
_cell.length_a   1.000
_cell.length_b   1.000
_cell.length_c   1.000
_cell.angle_alpha   90.00
_cell.angle_beta   90.00
_cell.angle_gamma   90.00
#
_symmetry.space_group_name_H-M   'P 1'
#
loop_
_entity.id
_entity.type
_entity.pdbx_description
1 polymer ?
#
loop_
_entity_poly.entity_id
_entity_poly.type
_entity_poly.pdbx_seq_one_letter_code
_entity_poly.pdbx_strand_id
1 'polypeptide(L)'
;AASAPAFAAADPCACLNWQEVYAAGRVLCGEGWEFAFDFPFGPPRSYEFAYFAPFILGFTYHEFCGSFFTRMDNNYCVNIKHHTYDAKPPMNSAWCYVSKEC
;
A
#
# COMPACT_ATOMS: atom_id res chain seq x y z
N ALA A 1 -28.07 -7.74 -15.18
CA ALA A 1 -26.82 -7.06 -15.54
C ALA A 1 -25.73 -7.62 -14.65
N ALA A 2 -24.72 -8.29 -15.20
CA ALA A 2 -23.62 -8.82 -14.41
C ALA A 2 -22.68 -7.65 -14.07
N SER A 3 -22.49 -7.36 -12.79
CA SER A 3 -21.51 -6.41 -12.30
C SER A 3 -20.11 -6.90 -12.66
N ALA A 4 -19.30 -6.04 -13.27
CA ALA A 4 -17.87 -6.29 -13.47
C ALA A 4 -17.20 -6.60 -12.11
N PRO A 5 -16.17 -7.46 -12.07
CA PRO A 5 -15.42 -7.70 -10.84
C PRO A 5 -14.86 -6.37 -10.33
N ALA A 6 -14.92 -6.15 -9.02
CA ALA A 6 -14.48 -4.94 -8.30
C ALA A 6 -13.00 -4.55 -8.57
N PHE A 7 -12.25 -5.42 -9.24
CA PHE A 7 -10.88 -5.21 -9.69
C PHE A 7 -10.72 -4.46 -11.01
N ALA A 8 -11.77 -4.31 -11.81
CA ALA A 8 -11.74 -3.50 -13.03
C ALA A 8 -12.20 -2.09 -12.68
N ALA A 9 -11.30 -1.29 -12.12
CA ALA A 9 -11.54 0.14 -12.05
C ALA A 9 -11.86 0.63 -13.47
N ALA A 10 -12.94 1.41 -13.64
CA ALA A 10 -13.30 1.97 -14.94
C ALA A 10 -12.19 2.85 -15.54
N ASP A 11 -11.27 3.32 -14.68
CA ASP A 11 -10.03 3.99 -14.98
C ASP A 11 -8.85 3.14 -14.43
N PRO A 12 -7.89 2.70 -15.26
CA PRO A 12 -6.75 1.91 -14.78
C PRO A 12 -5.89 2.62 -13.74
N CYS A 13 -5.93 3.96 -13.69
CA CYS A 13 -5.21 4.80 -12.74
C CYS A 13 -5.98 5.11 -11.45
N ALA A 14 -7.24 4.67 -11.35
CA ALA A 14 -7.95 4.79 -10.09
C ALA A 14 -7.40 3.81 -9.06
N CYS A 15 -7.40 4.23 -7.79
CA CYS A 15 -6.95 3.39 -6.69
C CYS A 15 -7.77 2.10 -6.62
N LEU A 16 -7.06 1.00 -6.49
CA LEU A 16 -7.62 -0.32 -6.22
C LEU A 16 -8.01 -0.43 -4.75
N ASN A 17 -8.97 -1.31 -4.45
CA ASN A 17 -9.32 -1.63 -3.07
C ASN A 17 -8.15 -2.37 -2.39
N TRP A 18 -7.75 -1.91 -1.21
CA TRP A 18 -6.59 -2.45 -0.48
C TRP A 18 -6.79 -3.91 -0.08
N GLN A 19 -7.89 -4.23 0.60
CA GLN A 19 -8.21 -5.59 1.04
C GLN A 19 -8.23 -6.56 -0.14
N GLU A 20 -8.86 -6.17 -1.24
CA GLU A 20 -8.95 -6.99 -2.45
C GLU A 20 -7.57 -7.25 -3.08
N VAL A 21 -6.72 -6.22 -3.16
CA VAL A 21 -5.35 -6.31 -3.70
C VAL A 21 -4.51 -7.31 -2.91
N TYR A 22 -4.55 -7.25 -1.57
CA TYR A 22 -3.81 -8.18 -0.72
C TYR A 22 -4.43 -9.59 -0.71
N ALA A 23 -5.76 -9.71 -0.65
CA ALA A 23 -6.44 -11.00 -0.67
C ALA A 23 -6.20 -11.78 -1.98
N ALA A 24 -6.07 -11.07 -3.10
CA ALA A 24 -5.71 -11.64 -4.39
C ALA A 24 -4.21 -11.99 -4.52
N GLY A 25 -3.37 -11.64 -3.54
CA GLY A 25 -1.93 -11.86 -3.59
C GLY A 25 -1.23 -11.10 -4.72
N ARG A 26 -1.78 -9.96 -5.17
CA ARG A 26 -1.19 -9.15 -6.26
C ARG A 26 0.08 -8.42 -5.83
N VAL A 27 0.19 -8.14 -4.54
CA VAL A 27 1.33 -7.51 -3.90
C VAL A 27 1.54 -8.12 -2.52
N LEU A 28 2.78 -8.06 -2.05
CA LEU A 28 3.11 -8.30 -0.64
C LEU A 28 3.19 -6.95 0.09
N CYS A 29 2.72 -6.93 1.34
CA CYS A 29 2.85 -5.72 2.15
C CYS A 29 4.33 -5.41 2.39
N GLY A 30 4.76 -4.21 1.97
CA GLY A 30 6.16 -3.78 1.94
C GLY A 30 6.70 -3.51 0.54
N GLU A 31 5.95 -3.86 -0.51
CA GLU A 31 6.31 -3.51 -1.90
C GLU A 31 5.98 -2.05 -2.24
N GLY A 32 5.20 -1.35 -1.40
CA GLY A 32 4.78 0.04 -1.59
C GLY A 32 5.42 1.01 -0.59
N TRP A 33 4.62 1.91 -0.02
CA TRP A 33 5.05 2.92 0.97
C TRP A 33 4.61 2.58 2.41
N GLU A 34 4.25 1.34 2.69
CA GLU A 34 3.70 0.90 3.98
C GLU A 34 4.68 1.19 5.14
N PHE A 35 5.98 1.10 4.86
CA PHE A 35 7.06 1.30 5.84
C PHE A 35 7.81 2.62 5.66
N ALA A 36 7.19 3.62 5.03
CA ALA A 36 7.80 4.94 4.83
C ALA A 36 8.19 5.66 6.14
N PHE A 37 7.60 5.25 7.27
CA PHE A 37 7.97 5.72 8.60
C PHE A 37 9.40 5.30 8.96
N ASP A 38 9.70 4.00 8.86
CA ASP A 38 11.01 3.42 9.16
C ASP A 38 12.05 3.70 8.07
N PHE A 39 11.60 3.88 6.83
CA PHE A 39 12.46 4.13 5.67
C PHE A 39 12.18 5.51 5.06
N PRO A 40 12.80 6.59 5.57
CA PRO A 40 12.53 7.96 5.13
C PRO A 40 12.94 8.26 3.67
N PHE A 41 13.73 7.39 3.04
CA PHE A 41 14.07 7.47 1.60
C PHE A 41 13.24 6.52 0.74
N GLY A 42 12.18 5.94 1.32
CA GLY A 42 11.37 4.88 0.74
C GLY A 42 11.91 3.49 1.12
N PRO A 43 11.04 2.51 1.44
CA PRO A 43 11.50 1.15 1.67
C PRO A 43 12.14 0.59 0.38
N PRO A 44 12.94 -0.47 0.47
CA PRO A 44 13.29 -1.27 -0.69
C PRO A 44 11.98 -1.86 -1.24
N ARG A 45 11.42 -1.23 -2.28
CA ARG A 45 10.17 -1.61 -2.94
C ARG A 45 10.40 -2.84 -3.82
N SER A 46 10.76 -3.96 -3.18
CA SER A 46 11.10 -5.21 -3.82
C SER A 46 10.36 -6.36 -3.14
N TYR A 47 10.08 -7.38 -3.94
CA TYR A 47 9.45 -8.61 -3.47
C TYR A 47 10.24 -9.26 -2.33
N GLU A 48 11.56 -9.31 -2.45
CA GLU A 48 12.47 -9.89 -1.48
C GLU A 48 12.37 -9.19 -0.13
N PHE A 49 12.35 -7.86 -0.14
CA PHE A 49 12.16 -7.11 1.10
C PHE A 49 10.80 -7.38 1.72
N ALA A 50 9.72 -7.32 0.94
CA ALA A 50 8.37 -7.57 1.44
C ALA A 50 8.19 -9.00 1.97
N TYR A 51 8.84 -9.99 1.34
CA TYR A 51 8.86 -11.38 1.77
C TYR A 51 9.54 -11.55 3.14
N PHE A 52 10.66 -10.84 3.38
CA PHE A 52 11.38 -10.90 4.65
C PHE A 52 10.91 -9.89 5.70
N ALA A 53 10.10 -8.89 5.32
CA ALA A 53 9.58 -7.84 6.20
C ALA A 53 8.94 -8.37 7.50
N PRO A 54 8.12 -9.46 7.52
CA PRO A 54 7.56 -10.00 8.75
C PRO A 54 8.62 -10.44 9.76
N PHE A 55 9.77 -10.92 9.29
CA PHE A 55 10.85 -11.45 10.14
C PHE A 55 11.77 -10.36 10.67
N ILE A 56 11.95 -9.27 9.91
CA ILE A 56 12.91 -8.19 10.26
C ILE A 56 12.24 -7.00 10.94
N LEU A 57 10.96 -6.70 10.62
CA LEU A 57 10.24 -5.54 11.13
C LEU A 57 9.30 -5.87 12.30
N GLY A 58 9.08 -7.16 12.61
CA GLY A 58 8.36 -7.62 13.80
C GLY A 58 7.07 -6.83 14.10
N PHE A 59 7.12 -6.02 15.16
CA PHE A 59 6.00 -5.16 15.58
C PHE A 59 5.53 -4.20 14.48
N THR A 60 6.44 -3.52 13.77
CA THR A 60 6.09 -2.58 12.70
C THR A 60 5.32 -3.29 11.58
N TYR A 61 5.73 -4.51 11.21
CA TYR A 61 4.98 -5.31 10.24
C TYR A 61 3.56 -5.63 10.73
N HIS A 62 3.42 -6.04 11.99
CA HIS A 62 2.11 -6.34 12.56
C HIS A 62 1.15 -5.13 12.54
N GLU A 63 1.65 -3.95 12.90
CA GLU A 63 0.83 -2.74 12.94
C GLU A 63 0.44 -2.28 11.54
N PHE A 64 1.41 -2.07 10.65
CA PHE A 64 1.13 -1.52 9.34
C PHE A 64 0.52 -2.55 8.39
N CYS A 65 1.04 -3.77 8.32
CA CYS A 65 0.49 -4.77 7.41
C CYS A 65 -0.69 -5.50 8.02
N GLY A 66 -0.50 -6.15 9.17
CA GLY A 66 -1.50 -7.05 9.76
C GLY A 66 -2.74 -6.36 10.31
N SER A 67 -2.60 -5.12 10.81
CA SER A 67 -3.66 -4.39 11.48
C SER A 67 -4.23 -3.24 10.66
N PHE A 68 -3.43 -2.62 9.79
CA PHE A 68 -3.85 -1.46 8.98
C PHE A 68 -4.09 -1.84 7.51
N PHE A 69 -3.05 -1.93 6.68
CA PHE A 69 -3.16 -2.02 5.21
C PHE A 69 -3.98 -3.22 4.73
N THR A 70 -3.78 -4.41 5.30
CA THR A 70 -4.50 -5.62 4.85
C THR A 70 -5.97 -5.67 5.30
N ARG A 71 -6.36 -4.80 6.25
CA ARG A 71 -7.73 -4.73 6.78
C ARG A 71 -8.57 -3.61 6.18
N MET A 72 -7.96 -2.70 5.42
CA MET A 72 -8.68 -1.61 4.79
C MET A 72 -9.54 -2.11 3.63
N ASP A 73 -10.85 -2.16 3.84
CA ASP A 73 -11.82 -2.41 2.77
C ASP A 73 -12.30 -1.08 2.17
N ASN A 74 -11.39 -0.40 1.46
CA ASN A 74 -11.66 0.81 0.70
C ASN A 74 -10.58 1.01 -0.36
N ASN A 75 -10.73 2.04 -1.20
CA ASN A 75 -9.79 2.44 -2.24
C ASN A 75 -9.24 3.86 -2.04
N TYR A 76 -9.18 4.36 -0.81
CA TYR A 76 -8.67 5.71 -0.55
C TYR A 76 -7.14 5.73 -0.51
N CYS A 77 -6.55 6.84 -0.97
CA CYS A 77 -5.11 7.06 -0.83
C CYS A 77 -4.73 7.21 0.65
N VAL A 78 -3.61 6.59 1.03
CA VAL A 78 -3.01 6.73 2.36
C VAL A 78 -1.86 7.72 2.30
N ASN A 79 -1.74 8.59 3.29
CA ASN A 79 -0.59 9.51 3.37
C ASN A 79 0.72 8.72 3.56
N ILE A 80 1.76 9.07 2.80
CA ILE A 80 3.08 8.41 2.92
C ILE A 80 3.66 8.60 4.32
N LYS A 81 3.53 9.80 4.90
CA LYS A 81 3.80 10.03 6.32
C LYS A 81 2.62 10.71 6.99
N HIS A 82 2.35 10.29 8.22
CA HIS A 82 1.36 10.91 9.07
C HIS A 82 1.96 12.18 9.72
N HIS A 83 1.13 13.22 9.85
CA HIS A 83 1.48 14.48 10.53
C HIS A 83 2.64 15.30 9.92
N THR A 84 2.92 15.14 8.62
CA THR A 84 3.99 15.83 7.90
C THR A 84 3.49 16.96 7.00
N TYR A 85 2.66 17.85 7.55
CA TYR A 85 1.97 18.92 6.79
C TYR A 85 2.93 19.87 6.04
N ASP A 86 4.07 20.21 6.65
CA ASP A 86 5.08 21.10 6.06
C ASP A 86 6.19 20.37 5.30
N ALA A 87 6.11 19.03 5.20
CA ALA A 87 7.14 18.26 4.52
C ALA A 87 7.08 18.50 3.00
N LYS A 88 8.22 18.32 2.32
CA LYS A 88 8.28 18.37 0.86
C LYS A 88 7.86 17.02 0.26
N PRO A 89 7.33 17.01 -0.97
CA PRO A 89 7.08 15.77 -1.69
C PRO A 89 8.34 14.89 -1.77
N PRO A 90 8.21 13.55 -1.67
CA PRO A 90 6.95 12.80 -1.57
C PRO A 90 6.39 12.67 -0.14
N MET A 91 7.04 13.23 0.88
CA MET A 91 6.70 12.98 2.29
C MET A 91 5.37 13.62 2.76
N ASN A 92 4.83 14.58 2.00
CA ASN A 92 3.51 15.18 2.21
C ASN A 92 2.47 14.67 1.19
N SER A 93 2.79 13.62 0.43
CA SER A 93 1.93 13.05 -0.60
C SER A 93 1.17 11.82 -0.09
N ALA A 94 0.12 11.43 -0.81
CA ALA A 94 -0.62 10.20 -0.56
C ALA A 94 -0.40 9.19 -1.69
N TRP A 95 -0.66 7.91 -1.42
CA TRP A 95 -0.40 6.82 -2.36
C TRP A 95 -1.48 5.73 -2.26
N CYS A 96 -1.61 4.94 -3.32
CA CYS A 96 -2.43 3.74 -3.40
C CYS A 96 -1.89 2.81 -4.48
N TYR A 97 -2.36 1.56 -4.51
CA TYR A 97 -2.11 0.66 -5.65
C TYR A 97 -3.06 0.97 -6.80
N VAL A 98 -2.56 0.87 -8.02
CA VAL A 98 -3.31 1.03 -9.27
C VAL A 98 -3.11 -0.18 -10.17
N SER A 99 -3.85 -0.26 -11.27
CA SER A 99 -3.62 -1.30 -12.26
C SER A 99 -2.30 -1.07 -12.99
N LYS A 100 -1.68 -2.13 -13.52
CA LYS A 100 -0.44 -2.03 -14.32
C LYS A 100 -0.62 -1.31 -15.66
N GLU A 101 -1.87 -1.12 -16.08
CA GLU A 101 -2.25 -0.38 -17.27
C GLU A 101 -2.28 1.14 -17.04
N CYS A 102 -2.13 1.56 -15.78
CA CYS A 102 -1.63 2.89 -15.43
C CYS A 102 -0.08 2.82 -15.38
#